data_AF-A0A399WGF9-F1
#
_entry.id   AF-A0A399WGF9-F1
#
_cell.length_a   1.000
_cell.length_b   1.000
_cell.length_c   1.000
_cell.angle_alpha   90.00
_cell.angle_beta   90.00
_cell.angle_gamma   90.00
#
_symmetry.space_group_name_H-M   'P 1'
#
loop_
_entity.id
_entity.type
_entity.pdbx_description
1 polymer ?
#
loop_
_entity_poly.entity_id
_entity_poly.type
_entity_poly.pdbx_seq_one_letter_code
_entity_poly.pdbx_strand_id
1 'polypeptide(L)'
;MSAKVSENLVLRFAKSAVLTLLSASVLLAFSCSTAESKDAAPNSSASNTNVAAEKPGAPRGASIEIETGGPADTVRTFYKLLREKKFRDALFLTNLRPAIESLNDTELKDFSLDFEAIAGAIPTEIEINGEIVSGDNATVTANLPDPDDDSRNKLQKIELKRIDGVWIIQTADAQTEERIRKEGKNYFYNLRIETHEEEAKIMLERIAKAQVAYSMSHDNTVTDINGLITAGLLPPDITSSASTGYNYAMTVSENKRRYTATATPAEYGRSGKRSFILEIDKGGLPHVRGADNKGRPLESNTDKP
;
A
#
# COMPACT_ATOMS: atom_id res chain seq x y z
N MET A 1 -16.64 -20.61 0.09
CA MET A 1 -16.43 -20.20 -1.32
C MET A 1 -15.71 -18.86 -1.27
N SER A 2 -14.41 -18.87 -1.60
CA SER A 2 -13.53 -17.70 -1.44
C SER A 2 -13.71 -16.80 -2.66
N ALA A 3 -14.36 -15.65 -2.46
CA ALA A 3 -14.46 -14.63 -3.49
C ALA A 3 -13.08 -14.00 -3.68
N LYS A 4 -12.41 -14.34 -4.78
CA LYS A 4 -11.28 -13.55 -5.29
C LYS A 4 -11.82 -12.17 -5.64
N VAL A 5 -11.65 -11.22 -4.73
CA VAL A 5 -11.92 -9.81 -4.97
C VAL A 5 -10.93 -9.35 -6.05
N SER A 6 -11.47 -8.86 -7.16
CA SER A 6 -10.70 -8.16 -8.18
C SER A 6 -10.25 -6.82 -7.58
N GLU A 7 -9.08 -6.81 -6.94
CA GLU A 7 -8.56 -5.59 -6.31
C GLU A 7 -8.22 -4.55 -7.38
N ASN A 8 -8.90 -3.41 -7.34
CA ASN A 8 -8.78 -2.29 -8.28
C ASN A 8 -7.50 -1.47 -8.06
N LEU A 9 -7.06 -0.78 -9.11
CA LEU A 9 -5.81 -0.01 -9.18
C LEU A 9 -5.59 0.97 -8.02
N VAL A 10 -6.60 1.74 -7.61
CA VAL A 10 -6.49 2.69 -6.48
C VAL A 10 -6.43 1.96 -5.13
N LEU A 11 -7.14 0.84 -5.00
CA LEU A 11 -7.09 -0.02 -3.81
C LEU A 11 -5.76 -0.77 -3.74
N ARG A 12 -5.18 -1.14 -4.89
CA ARG A 12 -3.82 -1.69 -5.00
C ARG A 12 -2.77 -0.64 -4.71
N PHE A 13 -2.92 0.62 -5.12
CA PHE A 13 -2.00 1.69 -4.73
C PHE A 13 -2.12 2.03 -3.25
N ALA A 14 -3.31 2.00 -2.65
CA ALA A 14 -3.48 2.18 -1.21
C ALA A 14 -2.90 1.00 -0.41
N LYS A 15 -3.15 -0.24 -0.85
CA LYS A 15 -2.55 -1.44 -0.24
C LYS A 15 -1.05 -1.53 -0.49
N SER A 16 -0.57 -1.14 -1.67
CA SER A 16 0.84 -1.20 -2.07
C SER A 16 1.64 -0.07 -1.44
N ALA A 17 1.11 1.15 -1.28
CA ALA A 17 1.77 2.22 -0.52
C ALA A 17 1.96 1.87 0.96
N VAL A 18 0.99 1.15 1.56
CA VAL A 18 1.12 0.67 2.94
C VAL A 18 2.01 -0.59 3.01
N LEU A 19 2.00 -1.44 1.99
CA LEU A 19 2.84 -2.65 1.90
C LEU A 19 4.31 -2.36 1.52
N THR A 20 4.57 -1.28 0.77
CA THR A 20 5.93 -0.91 0.31
C THR A 20 6.76 -0.23 1.39
N LEU A 21 6.12 0.41 2.38
CA LEU A 21 6.79 0.85 3.61
C LEU A 21 7.31 -0.33 4.47
N LEU A 22 6.83 -1.56 4.23
CA LEU A 22 7.20 -2.78 4.96
C LEU A 22 8.12 -3.74 4.18
N SER A 23 8.43 -3.49 2.90
CA SER A 23 9.23 -4.42 2.08
C SER A 23 10.62 -3.89 1.66
N ALA A 24 10.91 -2.61 1.87
CA ALA A 24 12.21 -2.02 1.50
C ALA A 24 13.27 -2.19 2.61
N SER A 25 13.61 -3.42 2.99
CA SER A 25 14.91 -3.74 3.64
C SER A 25 15.07 -5.25 3.77
N VAL A 26 15.93 -5.82 2.92
CA VAL A 26 16.97 -6.83 3.19
C VAL A 26 17.25 -7.56 1.88
N LEU A 27 18.24 -7.04 1.15
CA LEU A 27 19.01 -7.82 0.18
C LEU A 27 20.49 -7.59 0.52
N LEU A 28 21.02 -8.35 1.47
CA LEU A 28 22.46 -8.54 1.62
C LEU A 28 22.85 -9.80 0.84
N ALA A 29 23.22 -9.62 -0.42
CA ALA A 29 23.95 -10.63 -1.17
C ALA A 29 25.45 -10.45 -0.89
N PHE A 30 26.02 -11.43 -0.17
CA PHE A 30 27.46 -11.67 -0.16
C PHE A 30 27.92 -11.97 -1.61
N SER A 31 28.87 -11.20 -2.13
CA SER A 31 29.63 -11.60 -3.32
C SER A 31 31.12 -11.50 -3.03
N CYS A 32 31.72 -12.69 -2.99
CA CYS A 32 33.15 -12.95 -2.91
C CYS A 32 33.78 -12.63 -4.28
N SER A 33 34.94 -11.98 -4.26
CA SER A 33 35.73 -11.60 -5.45
C SER A 33 36.55 -12.76 -6.02
N THR A 34 36.80 -12.73 -7.35
CA THR A 34 38.07 -13.07 -8.03
C THR A 34 37.99 -12.63 -9.51
N ALA A 35 38.80 -11.65 -9.95
CA ALA A 35 40.03 -11.74 -10.79
C ALA A 35 39.78 -12.22 -12.25
N GLU A 36 39.72 -11.32 -13.24
CA GLU A 36 40.80 -10.75 -14.09
C GLU A 36 41.40 -11.69 -15.16
N SER A 37 41.28 -11.27 -16.45
CA SER A 37 42.26 -11.36 -17.57
C SER A 37 41.57 -10.80 -18.83
N LYS A 38 41.87 -9.60 -19.36
CA LYS A 38 43.05 -9.07 -20.08
C LYS A 38 43.22 -9.67 -21.48
N ASP A 39 42.88 -8.87 -22.51
CA ASP A 39 43.75 -8.63 -23.68
C ASP A 39 43.34 -7.37 -24.46
N ALA A 40 44.37 -6.60 -24.83
CA ALA A 40 44.38 -5.37 -25.62
C ALA A 40 44.83 -5.72 -27.07
N ALA A 41 44.75 -4.95 -28.16
CA ALA A 41 44.53 -3.55 -28.55
C ALA A 41 44.38 -3.55 -30.11
N PRO A 42 44.55 -2.46 -30.91
CA PRO A 42 44.35 -1.02 -30.69
C PRO A 42 43.59 -0.26 -31.84
N ASN A 43 43.13 0.94 -31.47
CA ASN A 43 43.05 2.22 -32.21
C ASN A 43 42.55 2.33 -33.67
N SER A 44 41.47 3.09 -33.83
CA SER A 44 41.44 4.23 -34.75
C SER A 44 40.62 5.38 -34.16
N SER A 45 41.22 6.58 -34.18
CA SER A 45 40.76 7.81 -33.57
C SER A 45 39.67 8.50 -34.41
N ALA A 46 38.62 9.03 -33.75
CA ALA A 46 37.90 10.21 -34.23
C ALA A 46 37.27 10.95 -33.03
N SER A 47 37.56 12.25 -32.97
CA SER A 47 37.19 13.20 -31.92
C SER A 47 35.70 13.54 -31.82
N ASN A 48 35.36 14.03 -30.63
CA ASN A 48 34.32 15.00 -30.28
C ASN A 48 32.87 14.50 -30.19
N THR A 49 32.37 14.34 -28.96
CA THR A 49 31.35 15.26 -28.39
C THR A 49 31.23 15.05 -26.87
N ASN A 50 31.54 16.06 -26.07
CA ASN A 50 31.06 16.14 -24.69
C ASN A 50 29.66 16.77 -24.72
N VAL A 51 28.64 15.92 -24.75
CA VAL A 51 27.31 16.25 -24.23
C VAL A 51 26.94 15.09 -23.32
N ALA A 52 26.74 15.40 -22.03
CA ALA A 52 26.32 14.43 -21.05
C ALA A 52 25.04 13.75 -21.54
N ALA A 53 25.16 12.47 -21.91
CA ALA A 53 24.06 11.68 -22.42
C ALA A 53 23.06 11.43 -21.28
N GLU A 54 21.90 12.03 -21.45
CA GLU A 54 20.66 11.65 -20.76
C GLU A 54 20.42 10.15 -20.97
N LYS A 55 20.07 9.46 -19.89
CA LYS A 55 19.84 8.00 -19.86
C LYS A 55 18.80 7.65 -20.94
N PRO A 56 19.03 6.71 -21.88
CA PRO A 56 18.08 6.41 -22.94
C PRO A 56 16.77 5.90 -22.34
N GLY A 57 15.68 6.65 -22.57
CA GLY A 57 14.34 6.24 -22.20
C GLY A 57 13.99 4.92 -22.90
N ALA A 58 13.30 4.04 -22.16
CA ALA A 58 12.70 2.82 -22.71
C ALA A 58 11.88 3.13 -23.98
N PRO A 59 11.76 2.18 -24.94
CA PRO A 59 11.08 2.43 -26.20
C PRO A 59 9.64 2.90 -25.96
N ARG A 60 9.33 4.15 -26.35
CA ARG A 60 7.97 4.72 -26.38
C ARG A 60 7.13 3.89 -27.35
N GLY A 61 6.01 3.37 -26.90
CA GLY A 61 5.00 2.77 -27.76
C GLY A 61 4.26 3.81 -28.61
N ALA A 62 3.35 3.34 -29.46
CA ALA A 62 2.51 4.23 -30.25
C ALA A 62 1.57 5.03 -29.32
N SER A 63 1.50 6.35 -29.50
CA SER A 63 0.60 7.25 -28.78
C SER A 63 -0.47 7.80 -29.72
N ILE A 64 -1.64 8.14 -29.17
CA ILE A 64 -2.76 8.73 -29.93
C ILE A 64 -2.83 10.25 -29.76
N GLU A 65 -3.47 10.93 -30.72
CA GLU A 65 -3.96 12.29 -30.51
C GLU A 65 -5.12 12.26 -29.49
N ILE A 66 -5.11 13.20 -28.55
CA ILE A 66 -6.08 13.25 -27.44
C ILE A 66 -7.09 14.35 -27.71
N GLU A 67 -8.35 13.97 -27.94
CA GLU A 67 -9.47 14.91 -28.10
C GLU A 67 -9.83 15.57 -26.78
N THR A 68 -10.01 16.89 -26.79
CA THR A 68 -10.37 17.66 -25.58
C THR A 68 -11.76 17.26 -25.09
N GLY A 69 -11.89 16.96 -23.79
CA GLY A 69 -13.14 16.49 -23.20
C GLY A 69 -13.48 15.01 -23.49
N GLY A 70 -12.59 14.29 -24.16
CA GLY A 70 -12.72 12.85 -24.39
C GLY A 70 -12.31 11.97 -23.18
N PRO A 71 -12.47 10.64 -23.29
CA PRO A 71 -12.03 9.70 -22.26
C PRO A 71 -10.52 9.79 -21.98
N ALA A 72 -9.68 9.77 -23.03
CA ALA A 72 -8.24 9.89 -22.88
C ALA A 72 -7.83 11.22 -22.21
N ASP A 73 -8.51 12.32 -22.53
CA ASP A 73 -8.26 13.62 -21.90
C ASP A 73 -8.64 13.62 -20.42
N THR A 74 -9.74 12.94 -20.07
CA THR A 74 -10.15 12.75 -18.67
C THR A 74 -9.09 11.98 -17.88
N VAL A 75 -8.56 10.89 -18.44
CA VAL A 75 -7.47 10.10 -17.83
C VAL A 75 -6.20 10.94 -17.68
N ARG A 76 -5.79 11.66 -18.73
CA ARG A 76 -4.62 12.56 -18.69
C ARG A 76 -4.78 13.62 -17.60
N THR A 77 -5.96 14.21 -17.50
CA THR A 77 -6.29 15.25 -16.52
C THR A 77 -6.27 14.70 -15.09
N PHE A 78 -6.85 13.52 -14.86
CA PHE A 78 -6.81 12.85 -13.56
C PHE A 78 -5.39 12.71 -13.01
N TYR A 79 -4.49 12.13 -13.79
CA TYR A 79 -3.12 11.93 -13.35
C TYR A 79 -2.30 13.23 -13.25
N LYS A 80 -2.61 14.23 -14.09
CA LYS A 80 -2.04 15.57 -13.92
C LYS A 80 -2.43 16.17 -12.57
N LEU A 81 -3.71 16.11 -12.20
CA LEU A 81 -4.23 16.63 -10.94
C LEU A 81 -3.64 15.91 -9.72
N LEU A 82 -3.47 14.59 -9.79
CA LEU A 82 -2.80 13.82 -8.72
C LEU A 82 -1.37 14.29 -8.49
N ARG A 83 -0.58 14.50 -9.55
CA ARG A 83 0.80 15.01 -9.44
C ARG A 83 0.88 16.44 -8.91
N GLU A 84 -0.09 17.27 -9.29
CA GLU A 84 -0.25 18.63 -8.75
C GLU A 84 -0.78 18.65 -7.31
N LYS A 85 -0.96 17.48 -6.68
CA LYS A 85 -1.54 17.29 -5.34
C LYS A 85 -2.95 17.90 -5.19
N LYS A 86 -3.66 18.05 -6.30
CA LYS A 86 -5.06 18.48 -6.35
C LYS A 86 -5.99 17.28 -6.19
N PHE A 87 -5.86 16.59 -5.06
CA PHE A 87 -6.49 15.30 -4.83
C PHE A 87 -8.02 15.35 -4.91
N ARG A 88 -8.63 16.42 -4.39
CA ARG A 88 -10.08 16.62 -4.51
C ARG A 88 -10.48 16.61 -5.98
N ASP A 89 -9.90 17.51 -6.78
CA ASP A 89 -10.25 17.64 -8.20
C ASP A 89 -9.99 16.34 -8.98
N ALA A 90 -8.91 15.64 -8.69
CA ALA A 90 -8.61 14.34 -9.31
C ALA A 90 -9.70 13.30 -9.00
N LEU A 91 -10.03 13.13 -7.71
CA LEU A 91 -11.02 12.15 -7.26
C LEU A 91 -12.45 12.52 -7.70
N PHE A 92 -12.72 13.79 -8.03
CA PHE A 92 -13.98 14.20 -8.66
C PHE A 92 -14.16 13.63 -10.08
N LEU A 93 -13.08 13.25 -10.75
CA LEU A 93 -13.11 12.60 -12.07
C LEU A 93 -13.33 11.08 -11.98
N THR A 94 -13.56 10.53 -10.77
CA THR A 94 -13.74 9.11 -10.56
C THR A 94 -15.07 8.80 -9.86
N ASN A 95 -15.44 7.52 -9.85
CA ASN A 95 -16.58 7.05 -9.06
C ASN A 95 -16.33 7.04 -7.53
N LEU A 96 -15.21 7.60 -7.05
CA LEU A 96 -14.96 7.88 -5.63
C LEU A 96 -15.52 9.25 -5.19
N ARG A 97 -16.01 10.08 -6.11
CA ARG A 97 -16.54 11.42 -5.81
C ARG A 97 -17.45 11.49 -4.56
N PRO A 98 -18.42 10.59 -4.33
CA PRO A 98 -19.27 10.66 -3.14
C PRO A 98 -18.50 10.58 -1.81
N ALA A 99 -17.31 9.96 -1.82
CA ALA A 99 -16.45 9.84 -0.65
C ALA A 99 -15.67 11.11 -0.31
N ILE A 100 -15.57 12.08 -1.22
CA ILE A 100 -14.79 13.30 -0.99
C ILE A 100 -15.58 14.61 -1.11
N GLU A 101 -16.72 14.61 -1.79
CA GLU A 101 -17.40 15.86 -2.15
C GLU A 101 -17.92 16.63 -0.94
N SER A 102 -18.14 15.96 0.18
CA SER A 102 -18.57 16.55 1.45
C SER A 102 -17.44 16.68 2.50
N LEU A 103 -16.19 16.35 2.16
CA LEU A 103 -15.04 16.54 3.05
C LEU A 103 -14.57 18.00 3.00
N ASN A 104 -14.44 18.64 4.15
CA ASN A 104 -13.77 19.93 4.26
C ASN A 104 -12.23 19.78 4.14
N ASP A 105 -11.50 20.89 4.07
CA ASP A 105 -10.05 20.86 3.86
C ASP A 105 -9.26 20.24 5.02
N THR A 106 -9.77 20.36 6.25
CA THR A 106 -9.16 19.69 7.41
C THR A 106 -9.39 18.19 7.32
N GLU A 107 -10.62 17.75 7.04
CA GLU A 107 -10.94 16.33 6.88
C GLU A 107 -10.19 15.70 5.69
N LEU A 108 -10.00 16.44 4.59
CA LEU A 108 -9.22 15.94 3.45
C LEU A 108 -7.73 15.81 3.78
N LYS A 109 -7.20 16.71 4.62
CA LYS A 109 -5.81 16.68 5.08
C LYS A 109 -5.51 15.46 5.94
N ASP A 110 -6.50 14.90 6.65
CA ASP A 110 -6.32 13.66 7.39
C ASP A 110 -5.86 12.50 6.49
N PHE A 111 -6.09 12.57 5.17
CA PHE A 111 -5.69 11.57 4.17
C PHE A 111 -4.47 11.98 3.32
N SER A 112 -3.79 13.09 3.65
CA SER A 112 -2.73 13.63 2.79
C SER A 112 -1.59 12.64 2.58
N LEU A 113 -1.17 11.90 3.62
CA LEU A 113 -0.10 10.91 3.51
C LEU A 113 -0.48 9.77 2.55
N ASP A 114 -1.72 9.28 2.64
CA ASP A 114 -2.21 8.22 1.76
C ASP A 114 -2.22 8.70 0.29
N PHE A 115 -2.68 9.93 0.07
CA PHE A 115 -2.74 10.51 -1.27
C PHE A 115 -1.36 10.89 -1.84
N GLU A 116 -0.44 11.36 -0.99
CA GLU A 116 0.93 11.70 -1.41
C GLU A 116 1.73 10.47 -1.82
N ALA A 117 1.53 9.33 -1.15
CA ALA A 117 2.13 8.07 -1.57
C ALA A 117 1.68 7.67 -2.98
N ILE A 118 0.40 7.87 -3.31
CA ILE A 118 -0.13 7.65 -4.66
C ILE A 118 0.49 8.64 -5.66
N ALA A 119 0.58 9.92 -5.31
CA ALA A 119 1.14 10.94 -6.20
C ALA A 119 2.61 10.68 -6.57
N GLY A 120 3.41 10.18 -5.63
CA GLY A 120 4.83 9.88 -5.83
C GLY A 120 5.09 8.77 -6.84
N ALA A 121 4.12 7.87 -7.06
CA ALA A 121 4.24 6.75 -7.99
C ALA A 121 3.86 7.10 -9.45
N ILE A 122 3.32 8.29 -9.71
CA ILE A 122 2.78 8.65 -11.03
C ILE A 122 3.88 9.25 -11.91
N PRO A 123 4.09 8.72 -13.14
CA PRO A 123 5.11 9.25 -14.05
C PRO A 123 4.78 10.67 -14.51
N THR A 124 5.82 11.45 -14.83
CA THR A 124 5.69 12.84 -15.30
C THR A 124 4.91 12.96 -16.62
N GLU A 125 5.00 11.94 -17.46
CA GLU A 125 4.24 11.85 -18.69
C GLU A 125 3.53 10.50 -18.71
N ILE A 126 2.28 10.51 -19.13
CA ILE A 126 1.52 9.28 -19.35
C ILE A 126 1.39 9.10 -20.84
N GLU A 127 1.88 7.96 -21.29
CA GLU A 127 1.74 7.53 -22.66
C GLU A 127 0.38 6.84 -22.80
N ILE A 128 -0.57 7.51 -23.44
CA ILE A 128 -1.87 6.94 -23.78
C ILE A 128 -1.77 6.32 -25.17
N ASN A 129 -1.96 5.00 -25.22
CA ASN A 129 -1.74 4.19 -26.42
C ASN A 129 -3.01 4.01 -27.25
N GLY A 130 -4.18 4.25 -26.66
CA GLY A 130 -5.45 4.17 -27.38
C GLY A 130 -6.66 4.38 -26.48
N GLU A 131 -7.77 4.68 -27.12
CA GLU A 131 -9.09 4.69 -26.49
C GLU A 131 -10.11 3.99 -27.37
N ILE A 132 -11.07 3.31 -26.73
CA ILE A 132 -12.20 2.67 -27.39
C ILE A 132 -13.46 3.21 -26.72
N VAL A 133 -14.35 3.82 -27.50
CA VAL A 133 -15.63 4.35 -27.02
C VAL A 133 -16.78 3.50 -27.55
N SER A 134 -17.67 3.08 -26.65
CA SER A 134 -18.87 2.30 -26.96
C SER A 134 -20.07 2.86 -26.19
N GLY A 135 -20.82 3.77 -26.83
CA GLY A 135 -21.92 4.50 -26.21
C GLY A 135 -21.44 5.31 -25.01
N ASP A 136 -21.98 5.00 -23.83
CA ASP A 136 -21.62 5.64 -22.56
C ASP A 136 -20.45 4.95 -21.84
N ASN A 137 -19.78 3.99 -22.45
CA ASN A 137 -18.60 3.35 -21.87
C ASN A 137 -17.36 3.65 -22.72
N ALA A 138 -16.20 3.73 -22.08
CA ALA A 138 -14.93 3.82 -22.77
C ALA A 138 -13.83 3.05 -22.03
N THR A 139 -12.89 2.53 -22.79
CA THR A 139 -11.66 1.93 -22.26
C THR A 139 -10.46 2.70 -22.80
N VAL A 140 -9.65 3.28 -21.92
CA VAL A 140 -8.39 3.92 -22.27
C VAL A 140 -7.24 2.98 -21.91
N THR A 141 -6.29 2.80 -22.83
CA THR A 141 -5.08 2.02 -22.58
C THR A 141 -3.90 2.97 -22.41
N ALA A 142 -3.16 2.84 -21.31
CA ALA A 142 -2.02 3.68 -21.01
C ALA A 142 -0.84 2.87 -20.46
N ASN A 143 0.38 3.29 -20.78
CA ASN A 143 1.61 2.75 -20.22
C ASN A 143 1.88 3.39 -18.85
N LEU A 144 1.77 2.59 -17.79
CA LEU A 144 1.87 3.04 -16.41
C LEU A 144 2.79 2.10 -15.60
N PRO A 145 3.39 2.56 -14.49
CA PRO A 145 4.17 1.69 -13.61
C PRO A 145 3.40 0.43 -13.23
N ASP A 146 4.07 -0.71 -13.29
CA ASP A 146 3.48 -1.99 -12.90
C ASP A 146 3.22 -1.94 -11.38
N PRO A 147 1.97 -2.12 -10.91
CA PRO A 147 1.66 -2.05 -9.47
C PRO A 147 2.39 -3.12 -8.65
N ASP A 148 2.90 -4.16 -9.29
CA ASP A 148 3.62 -5.26 -8.65
C ASP A 148 5.16 -5.09 -8.78
N ASP A 149 5.64 -4.15 -9.60
CA ASP A 149 7.07 -3.93 -9.88
C ASP A 149 7.34 -2.52 -10.43
N ASP A 150 7.62 -1.57 -9.54
CA ASP A 150 7.86 -0.16 -9.86
C ASP A 150 9.04 0.09 -10.81
N SER A 151 9.88 -0.93 -11.10
CA SER A 151 10.98 -0.81 -12.05
C SER A 151 10.54 -0.97 -13.51
N ARG A 152 9.28 -1.39 -13.74
CA ARG A 152 8.74 -1.66 -15.07
C ARG A 152 7.42 -0.93 -15.27
N ASN A 153 7.13 -0.63 -16.54
CA ASN A 153 5.81 -0.18 -16.93
C ASN A 153 5.03 -1.32 -17.61
N LYS A 154 3.71 -1.22 -17.58
CA LYS A 154 2.79 -2.13 -18.23
C LYS A 154 1.64 -1.35 -18.86
N LEU A 155 1.14 -1.85 -19.99
CA LEU A 155 -0.12 -1.37 -20.56
C LEU A 155 -1.28 -1.74 -19.62
N GLN A 156 -1.93 -0.72 -19.08
CA GLN A 156 -3.07 -0.85 -18.20
C GLN A 156 -4.33 -0.35 -18.90
N LYS A 157 -5.45 -1.02 -18.63
CA LYS A 157 -6.78 -0.62 -19.10
C LYS A 157 -7.47 0.18 -18.01
N ILE A 158 -8.01 1.33 -18.39
CA ILE A 158 -8.71 2.26 -17.51
C ILE A 158 -10.11 2.39 -18.07
N GLU A 159 -11.09 1.92 -17.31
CA GLU A 159 -12.49 1.96 -17.71
C GLU A 159 -13.11 3.29 -17.30
N LEU A 160 -13.93 3.87 -18.17
CA LEU A 160 -14.69 5.08 -17.93
C LEU A 160 -16.16 4.88 -18.30
N LYS A 161 -17.02 5.60 -17.60
CA LYS A 161 -18.45 5.66 -17.88
C LYS A 161 -18.89 7.12 -18.01
N ARG A 162 -19.71 7.42 -19.00
CA ARG A 162 -20.32 8.73 -19.18
C ARG A 162 -21.55 8.83 -18.27
N ILE A 163 -21.58 9.85 -17.42
CA ILE A 163 -22.67 10.15 -16.51
C ILE A 163 -22.98 11.64 -16.67
N ASP A 164 -24.22 11.97 -17.02
CA ASP A 164 -24.67 13.35 -17.27
C ASP A 164 -23.77 14.15 -18.23
N GLY A 165 -23.29 13.47 -19.28
CA GLY A 165 -22.41 14.06 -20.29
C GLY A 165 -20.93 14.17 -19.91
N VAL A 166 -20.55 13.75 -18.70
CA VAL A 166 -19.16 13.79 -18.19
C VAL A 166 -18.59 12.38 -18.10
N TRP A 167 -17.34 12.19 -18.53
CA TRP A 167 -16.62 10.93 -18.36
C TRP A 167 -16.11 10.76 -16.93
N ILE A 168 -16.39 9.61 -16.33
CA ILE A 168 -16.03 9.26 -14.96
C ILE A 168 -15.20 7.97 -14.96
N ILE A 169 -13.98 8.04 -14.41
CA ILE A 169 -13.08 6.89 -14.28
C ILE A 169 -13.63 5.90 -13.25
N GLN A 170 -13.75 4.64 -13.66
CA GLN A 170 -14.25 3.54 -12.84
C GLN A 170 -13.09 2.95 -12.02
N THR A 171 -12.82 3.56 -10.87
CA THR A 171 -11.75 3.12 -9.94
C THR A 171 -12.23 2.12 -8.90
N ALA A 172 -13.53 2.09 -8.63
CA ALA A 172 -14.21 1.14 -7.76
C ALA A 172 -15.13 0.24 -8.59
N ASP A 173 -15.29 -1.03 -8.19
CA ASP A 173 -16.29 -1.92 -8.77
C ASP A 173 -17.70 -1.55 -8.29
N ALA A 174 -18.74 -2.14 -8.89
CA ALA A 174 -20.12 -1.79 -8.57
C ALA A 174 -20.50 -1.99 -7.10
N GLN A 175 -19.96 -3.02 -6.43
CA GLN A 175 -20.23 -3.28 -5.02
C GLN A 175 -19.56 -2.22 -4.13
N THR A 176 -18.34 -1.84 -4.48
CA THR A 176 -17.58 -0.81 -3.78
C THR A 176 -18.17 0.56 -4.01
N GLU A 177 -18.65 0.87 -5.21
CA GLU A 177 -19.34 2.11 -5.54
C GLU A 177 -20.67 2.26 -4.77
N GLU A 178 -21.45 1.19 -4.64
CA GLU A 178 -22.64 1.15 -3.77
C GLU A 178 -22.27 1.52 -2.33
N ARG A 179 -21.20 0.91 -1.81
CA ARG A 179 -20.69 1.21 -0.47
C ARG A 179 -20.25 2.67 -0.34
N ILE A 180 -19.50 3.19 -1.32
CA ILE A 180 -19.03 4.59 -1.36
C ILE A 180 -20.21 5.54 -1.31
N ARG A 181 -21.24 5.32 -2.14
CA ARG A 181 -22.43 6.18 -2.14
C ARG A 181 -23.18 6.11 -0.80
N LYS A 182 -23.27 4.92 -0.19
CA LYS A 182 -23.93 4.74 1.11
C LYS A 182 -23.17 5.42 2.25
N GLU A 183 -21.85 5.31 2.26
CA GLU A 183 -21.02 5.83 3.34
C GLU A 183 -20.65 7.32 3.15
N GLY A 184 -20.65 7.79 1.91
CA GLY A 184 -20.25 9.14 1.53
C GLY A 184 -18.89 9.49 2.11
N LYS A 185 -18.79 10.66 2.72
CA LYS A 185 -17.54 11.16 3.34
C LYS A 185 -16.93 10.25 4.42
N ASN A 186 -17.69 9.30 4.97
CA ASN A 186 -17.17 8.36 5.96
C ASN A 186 -16.41 7.17 5.34
N TYR A 187 -16.50 6.98 4.02
CA TYR A 187 -15.92 5.83 3.33
C TYR A 187 -14.42 5.69 3.59
N PHE A 188 -13.62 6.75 3.37
CA PHE A 188 -12.17 6.68 3.57
C PHE A 188 -11.78 6.48 5.04
N TYR A 189 -12.54 7.05 5.98
CA TYR A 189 -12.31 6.78 7.41
C TYR A 189 -12.58 5.33 7.76
N ASN A 190 -13.70 4.75 7.29
CA ASN A 190 -14.03 3.36 7.54
C ASN A 190 -13.02 2.43 6.86
N LEU A 191 -12.62 2.72 5.62
CA LEU A 191 -11.61 1.96 4.91
C LEU A 191 -10.27 1.97 5.65
N ARG A 192 -9.81 3.14 6.12
CA ARG A 192 -8.58 3.26 6.92
C ARG A 192 -8.65 2.43 8.20
N ILE A 193 -9.76 2.51 8.93
CA ILE A 193 -10.00 1.71 10.15
C ILE A 193 -9.94 0.21 9.84
N GLU A 194 -10.63 -0.24 8.79
CA GLU A 194 -10.66 -1.65 8.38
C GLU A 194 -9.27 -2.15 8.00
N THR A 195 -8.51 -1.37 7.22
CA THR A 195 -7.15 -1.70 6.80
C THR A 195 -6.23 -1.84 8.00
N HIS A 196 -6.17 -0.83 8.88
CA HIS A 196 -5.32 -0.89 10.07
C HIS A 196 -5.72 -2.02 11.03
N GLU A 197 -7.03 -2.28 11.20
CA GLU A 197 -7.51 -3.40 12.03
C GLU A 197 -7.07 -4.75 11.49
N GLU A 198 -7.03 -4.92 10.17
CA GLU A 198 -6.57 -6.15 9.55
C GLU A 198 -5.04 -6.29 9.63
N GLU A 199 -4.32 -5.21 9.36
CA GLU A 199 -2.86 -5.17 9.49
C GLU A 199 -2.40 -5.42 10.93
N ALA A 200 -3.15 -4.92 11.92
CA ALA A 200 -2.89 -5.21 13.33
C ALA A 200 -2.97 -6.69 13.66
N LYS A 201 -3.94 -7.43 13.09
CA LYS A 201 -4.01 -8.89 13.25
C LYS A 201 -2.84 -9.58 12.56
N ILE A 202 -2.55 -9.21 11.30
CA ILE A 202 -1.44 -9.78 10.54
C ILE A 202 -0.11 -9.56 11.26
N MET A 203 0.09 -8.39 11.86
CA MET A 203 1.29 -8.07 12.63
C MET A 203 1.40 -8.90 13.90
N LEU A 204 0.29 -9.14 14.62
CA LEU A 204 0.27 -10.06 15.75
C LEU A 204 0.59 -11.50 15.32
N GLU A 205 0.06 -11.97 14.20
CA GLU A 205 0.44 -13.28 13.64
C GLU A 205 1.91 -13.34 13.23
N ARG A 206 2.46 -12.22 12.72
CA ARG A 206 3.89 -12.10 12.42
C ARG A 206 4.74 -12.16 13.69
N ILE A 207 4.32 -11.52 14.77
CA ILE A 207 4.94 -11.64 16.11
C ILE A 207 4.96 -13.12 16.52
N ALA A 208 3.85 -13.84 16.38
CA ALA A 208 3.82 -15.26 16.73
C ALA A 208 4.83 -16.10 15.95
N LYS A 209 4.90 -15.91 14.63
CA LYS A 209 5.87 -16.60 13.77
C LYS A 209 7.31 -16.22 14.12
N ALA A 210 7.57 -14.95 14.41
CA ALA A 210 8.88 -14.45 14.81
C ALA A 210 9.33 -15.10 16.13
N GLN A 211 8.44 -15.27 17.10
CA GLN A 211 8.76 -15.96 18.36
C GLN A 211 9.13 -17.42 18.15
N VAL A 212 8.42 -18.14 17.26
CA VAL A 212 8.78 -19.51 16.90
C VAL A 212 10.17 -19.56 16.26
N ALA A 213 10.44 -18.68 15.30
CA ALA A 213 11.74 -18.62 14.63
C ALA A 213 12.88 -18.29 15.63
N TYR A 214 12.63 -17.35 16.55
CA TYR A 214 13.58 -16.99 17.60
C TYR A 214 13.85 -18.18 18.54
N SER A 215 12.80 -18.85 19.00
CA SER A 215 12.92 -19.93 19.99
C SER A 215 13.69 -21.14 19.46
N MET A 216 13.60 -21.42 18.16
CA MET A 216 14.37 -22.49 17.49
C MET A 216 15.89 -22.31 17.62
N SER A 217 16.39 -21.08 17.76
CA SER A 217 17.82 -20.78 17.87
C SER A 217 18.27 -20.37 19.28
N HIS A 218 17.34 -20.25 20.24
CA HIS A 218 17.60 -19.70 21.57
C HIS A 218 17.04 -20.60 22.68
N ASP A 219 17.37 -21.88 22.66
CA ASP A 219 16.99 -22.85 23.71
C ASP A 219 15.50 -22.88 24.05
N ASN A 220 14.66 -22.68 23.04
CA ASN A 220 13.20 -22.60 23.13
C ASN A 220 12.70 -21.45 24.05
N THR A 221 13.49 -20.36 24.13
CA THR A 221 13.10 -19.12 24.82
C THR A 221 12.48 -18.11 23.85
N VAL A 222 11.72 -17.16 24.40
CA VAL A 222 11.11 -16.03 23.68
C VAL A 222 11.72 -14.71 24.12
N THR A 223 11.55 -13.66 23.31
CA THR A 223 12.11 -12.32 23.60
C THR A 223 11.09 -11.20 23.42
N ASP A 224 11.40 -9.97 23.83
CA ASP A 224 10.57 -8.79 23.60
C ASP A 224 10.60 -8.29 22.13
N ILE A 225 9.85 -7.22 21.81
CA ILE A 225 9.79 -6.67 20.44
C ILE A 225 11.17 -6.25 19.95
N ASN A 226 11.97 -5.61 20.82
CA ASN A 226 13.31 -5.13 20.47
C ASN A 226 14.27 -6.28 20.16
N GLY A 227 14.17 -7.39 20.90
CA GLY A 227 14.94 -8.60 20.60
C GLY A 227 14.58 -9.20 19.24
N LEU A 228 13.29 -9.22 18.89
CA LEU A 228 12.84 -9.70 17.57
C LEU A 228 13.29 -8.78 16.43
N ILE A 229 13.29 -7.45 16.64
CA ILE A 229 13.83 -6.48 15.67
C ILE A 229 15.33 -6.69 15.51
N THR A 230 16.07 -6.84 16.62
CA THR A 230 17.53 -7.06 16.61
C THR A 230 17.89 -8.36 15.88
N ALA A 231 17.06 -9.39 16.00
CA ALA A 231 17.20 -10.66 15.28
C ALA A 231 16.77 -10.58 13.80
N GLY A 232 16.28 -9.43 13.32
CA GLY A 232 15.78 -9.24 11.95
C GLY A 232 14.45 -9.95 11.65
N LEU A 233 13.71 -10.34 12.68
CA LEU A 233 12.46 -11.10 12.54
C LEU A 233 11.21 -10.20 12.50
N LEU A 234 11.33 -8.98 13.04
CA LEU A 234 10.31 -7.93 12.96
C LEU A 234 10.89 -6.65 12.36
N PRO A 235 10.07 -5.88 11.63
CA PRO A 235 10.47 -4.59 11.10
C PRO A 235 10.50 -3.55 12.24
N PRO A 236 11.38 -2.53 12.16
CA PRO A 236 11.51 -1.53 13.22
C PRO A 236 10.31 -0.60 13.36
N ASP A 237 9.51 -0.43 12.31
CA ASP A 237 8.35 0.45 12.26
C ASP A 237 7.20 0.01 13.18
N ILE A 238 7.16 -1.25 13.61
CA ILE A 238 6.23 -1.78 14.62
C ILE A 238 6.27 -1.00 15.94
N THR A 239 7.37 -0.29 16.21
CA THR A 239 7.54 0.54 17.42
C THR A 239 6.80 1.87 17.35
N SER A 240 6.21 2.20 16.20
CA SER A 240 5.48 3.45 15.96
C SER A 240 4.09 3.19 15.40
N SER A 241 3.12 3.97 15.88
CA SER A 241 1.77 3.98 15.31
C SER A 241 1.66 4.81 14.04
N ALA A 242 2.71 5.53 13.63
CA ALA A 242 2.65 6.44 12.48
C ALA A 242 2.40 5.70 11.16
N SER A 243 3.01 4.53 10.97
CA SER A 243 2.80 3.69 9.78
C SER A 243 1.71 2.64 9.98
N THR A 244 1.44 2.23 11.22
CA THR A 244 0.59 1.05 11.50
C THR A 244 -0.81 1.41 12.01
N GLY A 245 -1.03 2.65 12.43
CA GLY A 245 -2.27 3.07 13.11
C GLY A 245 -2.48 2.46 14.50
N TYR A 246 -1.58 1.61 14.98
CA TYR A 246 -1.72 0.81 16.19
C TYR A 246 -0.47 0.87 17.07
N ASN A 247 -0.68 0.81 18.39
CA ASN A 247 0.37 0.64 19.38
C ASN A 247 0.48 -0.83 19.73
N TYR A 248 1.66 -1.41 19.51
CA TYR A 248 1.96 -2.80 19.85
C TYR A 248 2.71 -2.86 21.18
N ALA A 249 2.29 -3.77 22.05
CA ALA A 249 2.97 -4.05 23.30
C ALA A 249 3.09 -5.55 23.51
N MET A 250 4.22 -5.99 24.08
CA MET A 250 4.46 -7.39 24.38
C MET A 250 5.04 -7.54 25.79
N THR A 251 4.50 -8.50 26.52
CA THR A 251 5.02 -8.91 27.83
C THR A 251 5.56 -10.33 27.71
N VAL A 252 6.77 -10.54 28.23
CA VAL A 252 7.42 -11.86 28.27
C VAL A 252 7.47 -12.32 29.73
N SER A 253 7.13 -13.59 29.99
CA SER A 253 7.19 -14.14 31.35
C SER A 253 8.63 -14.25 31.86
N GLU A 254 8.83 -14.24 33.18
CA GLU A 254 10.16 -14.31 33.80
C GLU A 254 10.99 -15.50 33.33
N ASN A 255 10.35 -16.66 33.13
CA ASN A 255 11.01 -17.87 32.64
C ASN A 255 11.33 -17.85 31.13
N LYS A 256 10.98 -16.77 30.42
CA LYS A 256 11.15 -16.58 28.96
C LYS A 256 10.57 -17.72 28.11
N ARG A 257 9.51 -18.38 28.58
CA ARG A 257 8.80 -19.45 27.84
C ARG A 257 7.44 -19.03 27.31
N ARG A 258 6.87 -17.94 27.83
CA ARG A 258 5.54 -17.44 27.45
C ARG A 258 5.62 -15.96 27.17
N TYR A 259 4.69 -15.50 26.35
CA TYR A 259 4.50 -14.09 26.05
C TYR A 259 3.03 -13.82 25.75
N THR A 260 2.66 -12.55 25.84
CA THR A 260 1.38 -12.02 25.39
C THR A 260 1.68 -10.76 24.60
N ALA A 261 1.06 -10.62 23.44
CA ALA A 261 1.16 -9.40 22.64
C ALA A 261 -0.22 -8.76 22.45
N THR A 262 -0.26 -7.44 22.41
CA THR A 262 -1.49 -6.67 22.22
C THR A 262 -1.29 -5.63 21.12
N ALA A 263 -2.38 -5.27 20.45
CA ALA A 263 -2.43 -4.16 19.53
C ALA A 263 -3.63 -3.28 19.90
N THR A 264 -3.38 -2.00 20.20
CA THR A 264 -4.40 -1.03 20.59
C THR A 264 -4.41 0.12 19.57
N PRO A 265 -5.57 0.58 19.09
CA PRO A 265 -5.60 1.67 18.11
C PRO A 265 -4.95 2.91 18.73
N ALA A 266 -4.11 3.60 17.95
CA ALA A 266 -3.49 4.84 18.39
C ALA A 266 -4.52 5.96 18.65
N GLU A 267 -5.57 6.01 17.85
CA GLU A 267 -6.70 6.92 18.04
C GLU A 267 -8.02 6.17 17.80
N TYR A 268 -8.78 5.97 18.88
CA TYR A 268 -10.05 5.25 18.82
C TYR A 268 -11.05 5.96 17.90
N GLY A 269 -11.64 5.21 16.97
CA GLY A 269 -12.59 5.73 16.00
C GLY A 269 -11.96 6.45 14.80
N ARG A 270 -10.62 6.58 14.77
CA ARG A 270 -9.87 7.11 13.62
C ARG A 270 -8.90 6.11 13.02
N SER A 271 -7.98 5.57 13.84
CA SER A 271 -7.02 4.57 13.39
C SER A 271 -7.54 3.15 13.57
N GLY A 272 -8.50 2.95 14.47
CA GLY A 272 -9.18 1.68 14.68
C GLY A 272 -10.26 1.76 15.75
N LYS A 273 -11.17 0.77 15.81
CA LYS A 273 -12.18 0.63 16.88
C LYS A 273 -11.87 -0.57 17.77
N ARG A 274 -11.34 -1.64 17.19
CA ARG A 274 -11.04 -2.88 17.92
C ARG A 274 -9.63 -2.86 18.48
N SER A 275 -9.48 -3.39 19.67
CA SER A 275 -8.19 -3.78 20.22
C SER A 275 -8.02 -5.29 20.06
N PHE A 276 -6.78 -5.74 19.95
CA PHE A 276 -6.44 -7.13 19.70
C PHE A 276 -5.44 -7.65 20.73
N ILE A 277 -5.51 -8.94 20.98
CA ILE A 277 -4.58 -9.68 21.82
C ILE A 277 -4.24 -11.01 21.15
N LEU A 278 -2.96 -11.33 21.17
CA LEU A 278 -2.42 -12.62 20.78
C LEU A 278 -2.26 -13.48 22.03
N GLU A 279 -2.96 -14.60 22.06
CA GLU A 279 -2.92 -15.58 23.13
C GLU A 279 -2.41 -16.92 22.55
N ILE A 280 -1.61 -17.65 23.33
CA ILE A 280 -1.21 -19.01 22.99
C ILE A 280 -2.13 -19.96 23.75
N ASP A 281 -2.83 -20.83 23.02
CA ASP A 281 -3.72 -21.81 23.65
C ASP A 281 -2.95 -22.93 24.36
N LYS A 282 -3.69 -23.84 25.01
CA LYS A 282 -3.11 -24.99 25.73
C LYS A 282 -2.35 -25.96 24.81
N GLY A 283 -2.63 -25.96 23.50
CA GLY A 283 -1.96 -26.75 22.49
C GLY A 283 -0.72 -26.07 21.90
N GLY A 284 -0.40 -24.85 22.34
CA GLY A 284 0.72 -24.07 21.82
C GLY A 284 0.41 -23.32 20.52
N LEU A 285 -0.86 -23.27 20.09
CA LEU A 285 -1.26 -22.58 18.88
C LEU A 285 -1.58 -21.10 19.18
N PRO A 286 -1.05 -20.17 18.37
CA PRO A 286 -1.37 -18.74 18.51
C PRO A 286 -2.77 -18.44 17.98
N HIS A 287 -3.52 -17.63 18.73
CA HIS A 287 -4.82 -17.11 18.32
C HIS A 287 -4.89 -15.61 18.58
N VAL A 288 -5.34 -14.86 17.57
CA VAL A 288 -5.62 -13.44 17.70
C VAL A 288 -7.11 -13.25 18.02
N ARG A 289 -7.39 -12.63 19.16
CA ARG A 289 -8.74 -12.23 19.57
C ARG A 289 -8.86 -10.72 19.49
N GLY A 290 -10.00 -10.24 19.01
CA GLY A 290 -10.28 -8.81 18.91
C GLY A 290 -11.65 -8.43 19.44
N ALA A 291 -11.75 -7.30 20.12
CA ALA A 291 -13.01 -6.73 20.62
C ALA A 291 -12.92 -5.20 20.65
N ASP A 292 -14.06 -4.52 20.52
CA ASP A 292 -14.12 -3.08 20.81
C ASP A 292 -13.98 -2.89 22.33
N ASN A 293 -12.85 -2.30 22.74
CA ASN A 293 -12.59 -1.94 24.13
C ASN A 293 -12.34 -0.43 24.29
N LYS A 294 -12.97 0.38 23.41
CA LYS A 294 -12.94 1.85 23.47
C LYS A 294 -11.51 2.42 23.50
N GLY A 295 -10.63 1.85 22.68
CA GLY A 295 -9.22 2.26 22.59
C GLY A 295 -8.33 1.82 23.75
N ARG A 296 -8.78 0.87 24.58
CA ARG A 296 -7.95 0.30 25.67
C ARG A 296 -7.44 -1.10 25.31
N PRO A 297 -6.23 -1.48 25.78
CA PRO A 297 -5.71 -2.83 25.56
C PRO A 297 -6.69 -3.92 26.02
N LEU A 298 -6.71 -5.05 25.32
CA LEU A 298 -7.42 -6.22 25.81
C LEU A 298 -6.58 -6.93 26.87
N GLU A 299 -7.26 -7.40 27.91
CA GLU A 299 -6.65 -8.26 28.93
C GLU A 299 -6.69 -9.73 28.48
N SER A 300 -5.71 -10.50 28.95
CA SER A 300 -5.70 -11.93 28.71
C SER A 300 -6.76 -12.63 29.56
N ASN A 301 -7.47 -13.58 28.95
CA ASN A 301 -8.46 -14.38 29.66
C ASN A 301 -7.83 -15.52 30.49
N THR A 302 -6.50 -15.71 30.43
CA THR A 302 -5.83 -16.78 31.18
C THR A 302 -5.73 -16.54 32.69
N ASP A 303 -6.11 -15.35 33.17
CA ASP A 303 -6.12 -14.98 34.59
C ASP A 303 -7.51 -15.07 35.25
N LYS A 304 -8.54 -15.53 34.53
CA LYS A 304 -9.83 -15.86 35.18
C LYS A 304 -9.80 -17.31 35.70
N PRO A 305 -9.95 -17.52 37.02
CA PRO A 305 -9.95 -18.85 37.63
C PRO A 305 -11.12 -19.72 37.14
#